data_AF-A0A3D0G891-F1
#
_entry.id   AF-A0A3D0G891-F1
#
_cell.length_a   1.000
_cell.length_b   1.000
_cell.length_c   1.000
_cell.angle_alpha   90.00
_cell.angle_beta   90.00
_cell.angle_gamma   90.00
#
_symmetry.space_group_name_H-M   'P 1'
#
loop_
_entity.id
_entity.type
_entity.pdbx_description
1 polymer ?
#
loop_
_entity_poly.entity_id
_entity_poly.type
_entity_poly.pdbx_seq_one_letter_code
_entity_poly.pdbx_strand_id
1 'polypeptide(L)'
;MSMPADQMELREEDIRAHYDAASAMLDGFDHTPRLAKAREATPVERSPGVARTRRFRSTTPGLVTRSTARPEGVHLVARIEGADGDDPLISPLQATVLHSLRRAVSIALAVGEGFSEATELAALRRANLEGALGADKATVFAELLAAESLVVLYVFANATSYLLASHAGEVSVDVGAVEEVLTDNAPMALNGALWELDQELAAFATSEDKLVPTALAFAEQLMEKVALRAQNAPQLAAFTGANYRVEADDLTISGFTPARSAKGTKLTMSFKKPNEVVGNHIAKYQSMKLAKMLMAYDFERKLNPF
;
A
#
# COMPACT_ATOMS: atom_id res chain seq x y z
N MET A 1 -20.68 18.18 10.30
CA MET A 1 -20.01 19.33 9.66
C MET A 1 -20.26 19.23 8.17
N SER A 2 -20.49 20.33 7.45
CA SER A 2 -20.74 20.26 6.00
C SER A 2 -19.46 19.79 5.30
N MET A 3 -19.53 18.64 4.62
CA MET A 3 -18.46 18.23 3.71
C MET A 3 -18.26 19.30 2.61
N PRO A 4 -17.04 19.53 2.12
CA PRO A 4 -16.82 20.28 0.89
C PRO A 4 -17.65 19.63 -0.23
N ALA A 5 -18.28 20.44 -1.09
CA ALA A 5 -19.26 20.00 -2.09
C ALA A 5 -18.76 18.99 -3.15
N ASP A 6 -17.50 18.55 -3.05
CA ASP A 6 -16.80 17.67 -3.99
C ASP A 6 -16.29 16.37 -3.32
N GLN A 7 -16.74 16.06 -2.09
CA GLN A 7 -16.37 14.85 -1.35
C GLN A 7 -17.58 13.94 -1.11
N MET A 8 -17.44 12.67 -1.44
CA MET A 8 -18.38 11.60 -1.13
C MET A 8 -17.96 10.94 0.18
N GLU A 9 -18.89 10.83 1.11
CA GLU A 9 -18.66 10.12 2.37
C GLU A 9 -18.60 8.61 2.12
N LEU A 10 -17.51 7.97 2.55
CA LEU A 10 -17.44 6.52 2.68
C LEU A 10 -17.92 6.15 4.08
N ARG A 11 -19.13 5.60 4.17
CA ARG A 11 -19.78 5.36 5.47
C ARG A 11 -19.01 4.31 6.26
N GLU A 12 -18.91 4.53 7.57
CA GLU A 12 -18.25 3.58 8.46
C GLU A 12 -18.97 2.22 8.49
N GLU A 13 -20.29 2.19 8.24
CA GLU A 13 -21.06 0.95 8.13
C GLU A 13 -20.60 0.09 6.95
N ASP A 14 -20.36 0.70 5.79
CA ASP A 14 -19.90 0.03 4.57
C ASP A 14 -18.49 -0.52 4.76
N ILE A 15 -17.61 0.23 5.43
CA ILE A 15 -16.26 -0.22 5.78
C ILE A 15 -16.31 -1.40 6.74
N ARG A 16 -17.17 -1.36 7.76
CA ARG A 16 -17.31 -2.41 8.77
C ARG A 16 -17.87 -3.71 8.20
N ALA A 17 -18.70 -3.64 7.17
CA ALA A 17 -19.21 -4.83 6.48
C ALA A 17 -18.09 -5.73 5.93
N HIS A 18 -16.92 -5.15 5.63
CA HIS A 18 -15.76 -5.85 5.10
C HIS A 18 -14.76 -6.34 6.17
N TYR A 19 -15.01 -6.10 7.47
CA TYR A 19 -14.06 -6.44 8.53
C TYR A 19 -13.78 -7.92 8.66
N ASP A 20 -14.80 -8.76 8.50
CA ASP A 20 -14.64 -10.22 8.61
C ASP A 20 -13.82 -10.76 7.43
N ALA A 21 -14.09 -10.27 6.21
CA ALA A 21 -13.32 -10.61 5.02
C ALA A 21 -11.85 -10.14 5.14
N ALA A 22 -11.64 -8.90 5.59
CA ALA A 22 -10.31 -8.35 5.82
C ALA A 22 -9.54 -9.14 6.90
N SER A 23 -10.21 -9.53 7.99
CA SER A 23 -9.60 -10.33 9.05
C SER A 23 -9.20 -11.71 8.54
N ALA A 24 -10.06 -12.36 7.75
CA ALA A 24 -9.75 -13.66 7.15
C ALA A 24 -8.54 -13.60 6.20
N MET A 25 -8.41 -12.52 5.41
CA MET A 25 -7.25 -12.28 4.55
C MET A 25 -5.94 -12.06 5.32
N LEU A 26 -6.00 -11.58 6.56
CA LEU A 26 -4.80 -11.40 7.39
C LEU A 26 -4.48 -12.65 8.22
N ASP A 27 -5.50 -13.41 8.62
CA ASP A 27 -5.38 -14.61 9.45
C ASP A 27 -4.72 -15.76 8.68
N GLY A 28 -5.17 -16.03 7.44
CA GLY A 28 -4.64 -17.16 6.68
C GLY A 28 -5.20 -17.29 5.28
N PHE A 29 -4.33 -17.30 4.26
CA PHE A 29 -4.73 -17.68 2.90
C PHE A 29 -3.59 -18.35 2.11
N ASP A 30 -3.98 -19.13 1.10
CA ASP A 30 -3.04 -19.70 0.15
C ASP A 30 -2.94 -18.81 -1.09
N HIS A 31 -1.72 -18.38 -1.43
CA HIS A 31 -1.41 -17.71 -2.69
C HIS A 31 -0.22 -18.36 -3.37
N THR A 32 -0.31 -18.55 -4.68
CA THR A 32 0.82 -19.00 -5.50
C THR A 32 1.25 -17.82 -6.36
N PRO A 33 2.47 -17.28 -6.14
CA PRO A 33 2.91 -16.11 -6.88
C PRO A 33 3.02 -16.42 -8.37
N ARG A 34 2.55 -15.49 -9.20
CA ARG A 34 2.54 -15.62 -10.67
C ARG A 34 3.65 -14.81 -11.33
N LEU A 35 4.02 -13.67 -10.73
CA LEU A 35 5.00 -12.73 -11.26
C LEU A 35 6.26 -12.74 -10.39
N ALA A 36 6.07 -12.63 -9.07
CA ALA A 36 7.15 -12.58 -8.11
C ALA A 36 7.76 -13.95 -7.84
N LYS A 37 8.97 -13.95 -7.29
CA LYS A 37 9.63 -15.16 -6.78
C LYS A 37 9.65 -15.13 -5.27
N ALA A 38 9.20 -16.23 -4.64
CA ALA A 38 9.33 -16.40 -3.20
C ALA A 38 10.79 -16.21 -2.78
N ARG A 39 11.02 -15.42 -1.71
CA ARG A 39 12.37 -15.25 -1.17
C ARG A 39 12.79 -16.55 -0.49
N GLU A 40 14.04 -16.96 -0.69
CA GLU A 40 14.55 -18.17 -0.05
C GLU A 40 14.65 -17.95 1.46
N ALA A 41 13.70 -18.52 2.22
CA ALA A 41 13.81 -18.57 3.66
C ALA A 41 14.98 -19.48 4.06
N THR A 42 15.80 -19.01 5.00
CA THR A 42 16.86 -19.85 5.59
C THR A 42 16.19 -21.08 6.22
N PRO A 43 16.51 -22.31 5.78
CA PRO A 43 15.81 -23.48 6.27
C PRO A 43 16.06 -23.62 7.79
N VAL A 44 15.00 -23.56 8.59
CA VAL A 44 15.08 -23.96 10.00
C VAL A 44 15.37 -25.45 10.02
N GLU A 45 16.57 -25.84 10.45
CA GLU A 45 16.91 -27.25 10.65
C GLU A 45 15.98 -27.85 11.72
N ARG A 46 14.96 -28.58 11.28
CA ARG A 46 14.16 -29.40 12.19
C ARG A 46 15.00 -30.60 12.62
N SER A 47 15.57 -30.46 13.82
CA SER A 47 16.24 -31.49 14.62
C SER A 47 17.44 -32.20 13.96
N PRO A 48 18.65 -32.12 14.54
CA PRO A 48 19.79 -32.89 14.06
C PRO A 48 19.52 -34.39 14.29
N GLY A 49 19.25 -35.14 13.20
CA GLY A 49 19.04 -36.59 13.26
C GLY A 49 17.99 -37.15 12.29
N VAL A 50 17.14 -36.31 11.68
CA VAL A 50 16.18 -36.78 10.65
C VAL A 50 16.84 -36.69 9.27
N ALA A 51 17.16 -37.83 8.66
CA ALA A 51 17.70 -37.87 7.31
C ALA A 51 16.70 -37.25 6.31
N ARG A 52 17.13 -36.26 5.52
CA ARG A 52 16.35 -35.72 4.38
C ARG A 52 16.15 -36.84 3.36
N THR A 53 15.01 -37.51 3.40
CA THR A 53 14.62 -38.45 2.33
C THR A 53 14.44 -37.69 1.02
N ARG A 54 14.98 -38.20 -0.09
CA ARG A 54 14.76 -37.62 -1.42
C ARG A 54 13.25 -37.48 -1.66
N ARG A 55 12.79 -36.25 -1.94
CA ARG A 55 11.38 -35.99 -2.29
C ARG A 55 11.00 -36.84 -3.51
N PHE A 56 9.86 -37.53 -3.43
CA PHE A 56 9.29 -38.23 -4.58
C PHE A 56 9.00 -37.21 -5.68
N ARG A 57 9.67 -37.33 -6.83
CA ARG A 57 9.31 -36.57 -8.03
C ARG A 57 8.13 -37.26 -8.68
N SER A 58 7.01 -36.55 -8.81
CA SER A 58 5.85 -37.04 -9.57
C SER A 58 6.27 -37.34 -11.00
N THR A 59 6.00 -38.54 -11.49
CA THR A 59 6.29 -38.95 -12.87
C THR A 59 5.13 -38.61 -13.82
N THR A 60 4.04 -38.04 -13.32
CA THR A 60 2.87 -37.69 -14.13
C THR A 60 3.16 -36.45 -14.97
N PRO A 61 3.09 -36.54 -16.32
CA PRO A 61 3.26 -35.38 -17.19
C PRO A 61 2.30 -34.25 -16.80
N GLY A 62 2.79 -33.02 -16.69
CA GLY A 62 2.03 -31.85 -16.22
C GLY A 62 2.03 -31.61 -14.70
N LEU A 63 2.37 -32.61 -13.88
CA LEU A 63 2.59 -32.43 -12.43
C LEU A 63 4.06 -32.20 -12.08
N VAL A 64 4.99 -32.50 -13.01
CA VAL A 64 6.44 -32.28 -12.85
C VAL A 64 6.79 -30.79 -12.74
N THR A 65 6.02 -29.91 -13.39
CA THR A 65 6.20 -28.45 -13.36
C THR A 65 5.34 -27.76 -12.31
N ARG A 66 4.43 -28.49 -11.65
CA ARG A 66 3.56 -27.94 -10.60
C ARG A 66 4.32 -27.96 -9.28
N SER A 67 4.39 -26.81 -8.60
CA SER A 67 4.98 -26.76 -7.26
C SER A 67 4.27 -27.73 -6.33
N THR A 68 5.05 -28.58 -5.64
CA THR A 68 4.60 -29.51 -4.58
C THR A 68 5.06 -29.04 -3.20
N ALA A 69 5.63 -27.83 -3.11
CA ALA A 69 5.83 -27.20 -1.82
C ALA A 69 4.46 -27.09 -1.16
N ARG A 70 4.34 -27.65 0.05
CA ARG A 70 3.17 -27.40 0.90
C ARG A 70 3.11 -25.87 1.06
N PRO A 71 2.03 -25.19 0.65
CA PRO A 71 1.88 -23.81 1.02
C PRO A 71 1.84 -23.82 2.55
N GLU A 72 2.91 -23.32 3.17
CA GLU A 72 2.73 -22.66 4.45
C GLU A 72 1.97 -21.40 4.06
N GLY A 73 0.67 -21.37 4.38
CA GLY A 73 -0.21 -20.27 4.00
C GLY A 73 0.37 -18.94 4.47
N VAL A 74 -0.02 -17.85 3.81
CA VAL A 74 0.30 -16.51 4.27
C VAL A 74 -0.47 -16.28 5.57
N HIS A 75 0.24 -16.03 6.66
CA HIS A 75 -0.31 -15.76 8.00
C HIS A 75 0.27 -14.44 8.51
N LEU A 76 -0.26 -13.33 8.01
CA LEU A 76 0.25 -11.98 8.34
C LEU A 76 0.12 -11.66 9.82
N VAL A 77 -0.97 -12.10 10.47
CA VAL A 77 -1.15 -11.96 11.93
C VAL A 77 0.01 -12.60 12.68
N ALA A 78 0.25 -13.89 12.44
CA ALA A 78 1.33 -14.63 13.09
C ALA A 78 2.72 -14.04 12.76
N ARG A 79 2.91 -13.53 11.55
CA ARG A 79 4.16 -12.87 11.15
C ARG A 79 4.44 -11.60 11.93
N ILE A 80 3.40 -10.77 12.12
CA ILE A 80 3.53 -9.50 12.83
C ILE A 80 3.72 -9.76 14.32
N GLU A 81 2.98 -10.70 14.89
CA GLU A 81 3.13 -11.13 16.30
C GLU A 81 4.53 -11.71 16.58
N GLY A 82 5.16 -12.38 15.61
CA GLY A 82 6.52 -12.93 15.76
C GLY A 82 7.66 -11.94 15.48
N ALA A 83 7.39 -10.66 15.21
CA ALA A 83 8.40 -9.70 14.76
C ALA A 83 9.37 -9.23 15.86
N ASP A 84 9.01 -9.40 17.13
CA ASP A 84 9.83 -9.07 18.31
C ASP A 84 10.46 -10.31 18.97
N GLY A 85 10.32 -11.49 18.35
CA GLY A 85 10.93 -12.75 18.80
C GLY A 85 9.98 -13.62 19.61
N ASP A 86 10.41 -14.06 20.80
CA ASP A 86 9.68 -15.01 21.66
C ASP A 86 8.82 -14.31 22.74
N ASP A 87 8.44 -13.03 22.57
CA ASP A 87 7.53 -12.38 23.53
C ASP A 87 6.12 -12.99 23.39
N PRO A 88 5.53 -13.54 24.47
CA PRO A 88 4.19 -14.11 24.41
C PRO A 88 3.06 -13.07 24.28
N LEU A 89 3.35 -11.78 24.45
CA LEU A 89 2.35 -10.71 24.38
C LEU A 89 2.53 -9.86 23.14
N ILE A 90 1.41 -9.52 22.50
CA ILE A 90 1.41 -8.58 21.38
C ILE A 90 1.82 -7.18 21.86
N SER A 91 2.76 -6.58 21.14
CA SER A 91 3.20 -5.22 21.42
C SER A 91 2.14 -4.18 20.98
N PRO A 92 2.14 -2.97 21.57
CA PRO A 92 1.26 -1.89 21.11
C PRO A 92 1.47 -1.53 19.64
N LEU A 93 2.71 -1.63 19.14
CA LEU A 93 3.04 -1.31 17.75
C LEU A 93 2.52 -2.39 16.80
N GLN A 94 2.72 -3.67 17.14
CA GLN A 94 2.18 -4.81 16.39
C GLN A 94 0.66 -4.73 16.30
N ALA A 95 -0.03 -4.46 17.42
CA ALA A 95 -1.48 -4.28 17.45
C ALA A 95 -1.94 -3.11 16.58
N THR A 96 -1.18 -2.01 16.56
CA THR A 96 -1.43 -0.86 15.69
C THR A 96 -1.32 -1.27 14.21
N VAL A 97 -0.25 -1.97 13.82
CA VAL A 97 -0.05 -2.45 12.44
C VAL A 97 -1.18 -3.38 12.01
N LEU A 98 -1.57 -4.34 12.84
CA LEU A 98 -2.69 -5.24 12.54
C LEU A 98 -4.00 -4.50 12.37
N HIS A 99 -4.29 -3.55 13.26
CA HIS A 99 -5.52 -2.75 13.16
C HIS A 99 -5.52 -1.89 11.89
N SER A 100 -4.40 -1.23 11.59
CA SER A 100 -4.23 -0.41 10.39
C SER A 100 -4.34 -1.22 9.11
N LEU A 101 -3.73 -2.41 9.04
CA LEU A 101 -3.84 -3.29 7.87
C LEU A 101 -5.26 -3.78 7.66
N ARG A 102 -5.94 -4.26 8.72
CA ARG A 102 -7.34 -4.69 8.62
C ARG A 102 -8.23 -3.54 8.15
N ARG A 103 -8.04 -2.35 8.73
CA ARG A 103 -8.81 -1.15 8.36
C ARG A 103 -8.52 -0.72 6.92
N ALA A 104 -7.27 -0.74 6.48
CA ALA A 104 -6.88 -0.42 5.11
C ALA A 104 -7.46 -1.39 4.08
N VAL A 105 -7.43 -2.71 4.35
CA VAL A 105 -8.07 -3.72 3.49
C VAL A 105 -9.58 -3.48 3.42
N SER A 106 -10.21 -3.18 4.56
CA SER A 106 -11.67 -2.93 4.61
C SER A 106 -12.07 -1.68 3.84
N ILE A 107 -11.30 -0.59 3.95
CA ILE A 107 -11.50 0.64 3.16
C ILE A 107 -11.31 0.35 1.67
N ALA A 108 -10.29 -0.42 1.30
CA ALA A 108 -10.04 -0.79 -0.09
C ALA A 108 -11.18 -1.61 -0.70
N LEU A 109 -11.71 -2.58 0.04
CA LEU A 109 -12.86 -3.38 -0.39
C LEU A 109 -14.12 -2.53 -0.54
N ALA A 110 -14.40 -1.63 0.42
CA ALA A 110 -15.55 -0.73 0.35
C ALA A 110 -15.47 0.22 -0.86
N VAL A 111 -14.29 0.77 -1.18
CA VAL A 111 -14.10 1.59 -2.38
C VAL A 111 -14.21 0.76 -3.66
N GLY A 112 -13.72 -0.48 -3.65
CA GLY A 112 -13.87 -1.42 -4.78
C GLY A 112 -15.34 -1.76 -5.06
N GLU A 113 -16.13 -1.97 -4.02
CA GLU A 113 -17.58 -2.18 -4.13
C GLU A 113 -18.27 -0.93 -4.71
N GLY A 114 -17.99 0.26 -4.17
CA GLY A 114 -18.51 1.52 -4.71
C GLY A 114 -18.12 1.77 -6.17
N PHE A 115 -16.89 1.41 -6.56
CA PHE A 115 -16.46 1.46 -7.97
C PHE A 115 -17.24 0.46 -8.84
N SER A 116 -17.50 -0.75 -8.33
CA SER A 116 -18.26 -1.77 -9.03
C SER A 116 -19.74 -1.38 -9.22
N GLU A 117 -20.30 -0.58 -8.30
CA GLU A 117 -21.66 -0.04 -8.38
C GLU A 117 -21.76 1.19 -9.29
N ALA A 118 -20.74 2.06 -9.26
CA ALA A 118 -20.65 3.24 -10.13
C ALA A 118 -20.39 2.88 -11.60
N THR A 119 -20.00 1.63 -11.88
CA THR A 119 -19.74 1.09 -13.22
C THR A 119 -20.69 -0.07 -13.54
N GLU A 120 -20.65 -0.58 -14.77
CA GLU A 120 -21.46 -1.77 -15.15
C GLU A 120 -20.91 -3.08 -14.57
N LEU A 121 -19.80 -3.04 -13.80
CA LEU A 121 -19.09 -4.22 -13.33
C LEU A 121 -19.96 -5.12 -12.44
N ALA A 122 -20.78 -4.55 -11.55
CA ALA A 122 -21.65 -5.35 -10.67
C ALA A 122 -22.63 -6.21 -11.48
N ALA A 123 -23.24 -5.64 -12.53
CA ALA A 123 -24.16 -6.35 -13.41
C ALA A 123 -23.42 -7.41 -14.25
N LEU A 124 -22.23 -7.11 -14.76
CA LEU A 124 -21.42 -8.05 -15.54
C LEU A 124 -20.92 -9.23 -14.69
N ARG A 125 -20.52 -8.99 -13.44
CA ARG A 125 -20.15 -10.06 -12.49
C ARG A 125 -21.31 -11.02 -12.26
N ARG A 126 -22.52 -10.49 -12.05
CA ARG A 126 -23.72 -11.31 -11.88
C ARG A 126 -24.02 -12.13 -13.13
N ALA A 127 -23.98 -11.51 -14.31
CA ALA A 127 -24.18 -12.21 -15.58
C ALA A 127 -23.13 -13.32 -15.81
N ASN A 128 -21.88 -13.09 -15.40
CA ASN A 128 -20.81 -14.10 -15.48
C ASN A 128 -21.07 -15.29 -14.56
N LEU A 129 -21.55 -15.06 -13.34
CA LEU A 129 -21.94 -16.12 -12.39
C LEU A 129 -23.12 -16.95 -12.89
N GLU A 130 -24.06 -16.30 -13.59
CA GLU A 130 -25.23 -16.94 -14.21
C GLU A 130 -24.90 -17.62 -15.55
N GLY A 131 -23.67 -17.50 -16.06
CA GLY A 131 -23.25 -18.03 -17.36
C GLY A 131 -23.88 -17.32 -18.57
N ALA A 132 -24.47 -16.15 -18.35
CA ALA A 132 -25.18 -15.35 -19.35
C ALA A 132 -24.33 -14.20 -19.94
N LEU A 133 -23.02 -14.18 -19.65
CA LEU A 133 -22.13 -13.15 -20.18
C LEU A 133 -21.92 -13.32 -21.69
N GLY A 134 -22.39 -12.34 -22.47
CA GLY A 134 -22.17 -12.29 -23.91
C GLY A 134 -20.70 -12.13 -24.27
N ALA A 135 -20.25 -12.78 -25.34
CA ALA A 135 -18.87 -12.71 -25.80
C ALA A 135 -18.42 -11.30 -26.20
N ASP A 136 -19.37 -10.44 -26.59
CA ASP A 136 -19.20 -9.02 -26.88
C ASP A 136 -18.81 -8.19 -25.65
N LYS A 137 -19.19 -8.63 -24.45
CA LYS A 137 -18.93 -7.94 -23.18
C LYS A 137 -17.69 -8.46 -22.44
N ALA A 138 -17.08 -9.54 -22.91
CA ALA A 138 -15.94 -10.18 -22.23
C ALA A 138 -14.73 -9.25 -22.09
N THR A 139 -14.41 -8.47 -23.14
CA THR A 139 -13.29 -7.51 -23.10
C THR A 139 -13.54 -6.40 -22.10
N VAL A 140 -14.72 -5.77 -22.14
CA VAL A 140 -15.10 -4.69 -21.21
C VAL A 140 -15.13 -5.20 -19.77
N PHE A 141 -15.60 -6.43 -19.56
CA PHE A 141 -15.58 -7.07 -18.25
C PHE A 141 -14.16 -7.26 -17.71
N ALA A 142 -13.24 -7.76 -18.53
CA ALA A 142 -11.84 -7.92 -18.15
C ALA A 142 -11.15 -6.58 -17.86
N GLU A 143 -11.44 -5.54 -18.66
CA GLU A 143 -10.94 -4.18 -18.42
C GLU A 143 -11.45 -3.59 -17.10
N LEU A 144 -12.74 -3.77 -16.79
CA LEU A 144 -13.33 -3.30 -15.53
C LEU A 144 -12.78 -4.06 -14.31
N LEU A 145 -12.57 -5.38 -14.43
CA LEU A 145 -11.93 -6.17 -13.36
C LEU A 145 -10.48 -5.72 -13.12
N ALA A 146 -9.74 -5.42 -14.20
CA ALA A 146 -8.38 -4.89 -14.09
C ALA A 146 -8.38 -3.49 -13.45
N ALA A 147 -9.29 -2.62 -13.86
CA ALA A 147 -9.45 -1.27 -13.30
C ALA A 147 -9.76 -1.33 -11.80
N GLU A 148 -10.74 -2.13 -11.39
CA GLU A 148 -11.10 -2.32 -9.97
C GLU A 148 -9.91 -2.88 -9.16
N SER A 149 -9.18 -3.85 -9.71
CA SER A 149 -7.99 -4.41 -9.05
C SER A 149 -6.95 -3.32 -8.76
N LEU A 150 -6.69 -2.42 -9.73
CA LEU A 150 -5.77 -1.29 -9.53
C LEU A 150 -6.30 -0.29 -8.50
N VAL A 151 -7.60 0.00 -8.50
CA VAL A 151 -8.24 0.89 -7.52
C VAL A 151 -8.07 0.33 -6.11
N VAL A 152 -8.45 -0.93 -5.90
CA VAL A 152 -8.37 -1.60 -4.60
C VAL A 152 -6.94 -1.66 -4.08
N LEU A 153 -5.97 -2.05 -4.93
CA LEU A 153 -4.56 -2.08 -4.55
C LEU A 153 -4.03 -0.71 -4.16
N TYR A 154 -4.36 0.33 -4.93
CA TYR A 154 -3.90 1.69 -4.64
C TYR A 154 -4.49 2.21 -3.33
N VAL A 155 -5.79 2.00 -3.11
CA VAL A 155 -6.48 2.43 -1.90
C VAL A 155 -5.93 1.70 -0.67
N PHE A 156 -5.68 0.40 -0.77
CA PHE A 156 -5.07 -0.38 0.30
C PHE A 156 -3.70 0.18 0.68
N ALA A 157 -2.84 0.43 -0.30
CA ALA A 157 -1.50 0.96 -0.06
C ALA A 157 -1.55 2.39 0.52
N ASN A 158 -2.39 3.25 -0.04
CA ASN A 158 -2.58 4.62 0.42
C ASN A 158 -3.13 4.69 1.86
N ALA A 159 -4.17 3.91 2.16
CA ALA A 159 -4.74 3.83 3.51
C ALA A 159 -3.73 3.27 4.52
N THR A 160 -2.96 2.23 4.15
CA THR A 160 -1.90 1.67 5.00
C THR A 160 -0.83 2.72 5.31
N SER A 161 -0.34 3.42 4.28
CA SER A 161 0.65 4.49 4.44
C SER A 161 0.13 5.62 5.32
N TYR A 162 -1.11 6.06 5.10
CA TYR A 162 -1.74 7.15 5.84
C TYR A 162 -1.96 6.82 7.31
N LEU A 163 -2.50 5.63 7.61
CA LEU A 163 -2.81 5.20 8.99
C LEU A 163 -1.54 4.95 9.81
N LEU A 164 -0.45 4.49 9.18
CA LEU A 164 0.81 4.22 9.85
C LEU A 164 1.75 5.44 9.93
N ALA A 165 1.45 6.53 9.21
CA ALA A 165 2.30 7.71 9.14
C ALA A 165 2.63 8.34 10.50
N SER A 166 1.73 8.28 11.48
CA SER A 166 1.96 8.78 12.85
C SER A 166 3.01 7.96 13.61
N HIS A 167 3.18 6.69 13.25
CA HIS A 167 4.05 5.70 13.88
C HIS A 167 5.38 5.51 13.14
N ALA A 168 5.62 6.27 12.07
CA ALA A 168 6.92 6.26 11.38
C ALA A 168 8.02 6.77 12.32
N GLY A 169 9.02 5.91 12.57
CA GLY A 169 10.25 6.25 13.29
C GLY A 169 11.30 6.91 12.38
N GLU A 170 12.52 7.07 12.90
CA GLU A 170 13.67 7.58 12.12
C GLU A 170 14.30 6.51 11.22
N VAL A 171 14.04 5.23 11.49
CA VAL A 171 14.56 4.09 10.74
C VAL A 171 13.86 4.02 9.39
N SER A 172 14.66 3.94 8.32
CA SER A 172 14.18 3.67 6.96
C SER A 172 14.60 2.27 6.51
N VAL A 173 13.73 1.64 5.72
CA VAL A 173 13.95 0.32 5.12
C VAL A 173 13.71 0.46 3.63
N ASP A 174 14.61 -0.11 2.82
CA ASP A 174 14.44 -0.23 1.37
C ASP A 174 14.07 -1.68 1.04
N VAL A 175 12.85 -1.86 0.55
CA VAL A 175 12.23 -3.18 0.32
C VAL A 175 12.45 -3.69 -1.10
N GLY A 176 12.86 -2.79 -2.01
CA GLY A 176 12.90 -3.01 -3.46
C GLY A 176 11.54 -2.78 -4.13
N ALA A 177 11.47 -3.06 -5.43
CA ALA A 177 10.24 -2.90 -6.20
C ALA A 177 9.29 -4.07 -5.94
N VAL A 178 8.02 -3.75 -5.66
CA VAL A 178 6.94 -4.73 -5.56
C VAL A 178 6.77 -5.43 -6.92
N GLU A 179 6.66 -6.75 -6.96
CA GLU A 179 6.59 -7.58 -8.17
C GLU A 179 5.17 -8.13 -8.44
N GLU A 180 4.49 -8.65 -7.42
CA GLU A 180 3.22 -9.42 -7.47
C GLU A 180 1.97 -8.52 -7.55
N VAL A 181 1.94 -7.63 -8.55
CA VAL A 181 0.74 -6.84 -8.85
C VAL A 181 -0.11 -7.60 -9.87
N LEU A 182 -1.24 -8.16 -9.44
CA LEU A 182 -2.20 -8.86 -10.29
C LEU A 182 -3.39 -7.97 -10.66
N THR A 183 -3.97 -8.20 -11.83
CA THR A 183 -5.10 -7.41 -12.35
C THR A 183 -6.25 -8.30 -12.87
N ASP A 184 -6.27 -9.56 -12.46
CA ASP A 184 -7.31 -10.51 -12.89
C ASP A 184 -8.64 -10.26 -12.15
N ASN A 185 -8.57 -9.98 -10.85
CA ASN A 185 -9.70 -9.68 -9.97
C ASN A 185 -9.20 -9.07 -8.65
N ALA A 186 -10.02 -8.20 -8.05
CA ALA A 186 -9.65 -7.47 -6.84
C ALA A 186 -9.23 -8.37 -5.64
N PRO A 187 -9.94 -9.46 -5.29
CA PRO A 187 -9.52 -10.31 -4.17
C PRO A 187 -8.18 -11.02 -4.40
N MET A 188 -7.91 -11.50 -5.62
CA MET A 188 -6.60 -12.12 -5.91
C MET A 188 -5.49 -11.08 -5.97
N ALA A 189 -5.79 -9.87 -6.44
CA ALA A 189 -4.86 -8.76 -6.43
C ALA A 189 -4.43 -8.44 -4.98
N LEU A 190 -5.39 -8.33 -4.06
CA LEU A 190 -5.12 -8.16 -2.63
C LEU A 190 -4.30 -9.32 -2.06
N ASN A 191 -4.68 -10.57 -2.34
CA ASN A 191 -3.91 -11.73 -1.87
C ASN A 191 -2.47 -11.73 -2.38
N GLY A 192 -2.24 -11.32 -3.63
CA GLY A 192 -0.88 -11.17 -4.19
C GLY A 192 -0.06 -10.09 -3.48
N ALA A 193 -0.66 -8.92 -3.23
CA ALA A 193 -0.02 -7.85 -2.49
C ALA A 193 0.27 -8.22 -1.02
N LEU A 194 -0.69 -8.87 -0.35
CA LEU A 194 -0.53 -9.33 1.03
C LEU A 194 0.51 -10.45 1.14
N TRP A 195 0.60 -11.33 0.14
CA TRP A 195 1.66 -12.34 0.05
C TRP A 195 3.04 -11.68 -0.09
N GLU A 196 3.16 -10.62 -0.88
CA GLU A 196 4.45 -9.93 -1.04
C GLU A 196 4.84 -9.16 0.23
N LEU A 197 3.89 -8.47 0.87
CA LEU A 197 4.09 -7.85 2.18
C LEU A 197 4.57 -8.86 3.22
N ASP A 198 4.00 -10.06 3.24
CA ASP A 198 4.43 -11.17 4.09
C ASP A 198 5.90 -11.53 3.87
N GLN A 199 6.34 -11.64 2.61
CA GLN A 199 7.74 -11.93 2.27
C GLN A 199 8.70 -10.79 2.67
N GLU A 200 8.27 -9.55 2.51
CA GLU A 200 9.06 -8.38 2.88
C GLU A 200 9.19 -8.23 4.39
N LEU A 201 8.10 -8.41 5.13
CA LEU A 201 8.12 -8.49 6.59
C LEU A 201 9.04 -9.62 7.06
N ALA A 202 8.99 -10.79 6.42
CA ALA A 202 9.88 -11.91 6.74
C ALA A 202 11.37 -11.55 6.60
N ALA A 203 11.70 -10.71 5.62
CA ALA A 203 13.08 -10.38 5.28
C ALA A 203 13.62 -9.20 6.08
N PHE A 204 12.79 -8.19 6.35
CA PHE A 204 13.25 -6.91 6.89
C PHE A 204 12.74 -6.58 8.29
N ALA A 205 11.59 -7.13 8.72
CA ALA A 205 11.06 -6.94 10.07
C ALA A 205 11.74 -7.89 11.07
N THR A 206 13.08 -7.82 11.13
CA THR A 206 13.91 -8.58 12.09
C THR A 206 13.84 -8.06 13.52
N SER A 207 13.24 -6.87 13.69
CA SER A 207 13.11 -6.15 14.94
C SER A 207 11.88 -5.25 14.87
N GLU A 208 11.26 -4.97 16.03
CA GLU A 208 9.99 -4.25 16.12
C GLU A 208 10.07 -2.83 15.53
N ASP A 209 11.21 -2.14 15.67
CA ASP A 209 11.47 -0.80 15.12
C ASP A 209 11.44 -0.77 13.58
N LYS A 210 11.67 -1.91 12.92
CA LYS A 210 11.65 -2.04 11.45
C LYS A 210 10.29 -2.47 10.90
N LEU A 211 9.35 -2.88 11.75
CA LEU A 211 8.03 -3.36 11.33
C LEU A 211 7.26 -2.28 10.56
N VAL A 212 7.08 -1.11 11.17
CA VAL A 212 6.36 0.03 10.55
C VAL A 212 7.10 0.57 9.32
N PRO A 213 8.42 0.85 9.36
CA PRO A 213 9.17 1.26 8.17
C PRO A 213 9.06 0.29 6.99
N THR A 214 9.08 -1.02 7.23
CA THR A 214 8.93 -2.03 6.16
C THR A 214 7.54 -1.96 5.52
N ALA A 215 6.48 -1.90 6.33
CA ALA A 215 5.10 -1.78 5.83
C ALA A 215 4.85 -0.46 5.07
N LEU A 216 5.45 0.64 5.54
CA LEU A 216 5.36 1.95 4.87
C LEU A 216 6.10 1.95 3.52
N ALA A 217 7.31 1.41 3.49
CA ALA A 217 8.12 1.34 2.28
C ALA A 217 7.47 0.40 1.24
N PHE A 218 6.89 -0.73 1.66
CA PHE A 218 6.05 -1.57 0.79
C PHE A 218 4.89 -0.79 0.18
N ALA A 219 4.14 -0.08 1.03
CA ALA A 219 2.97 0.68 0.59
C ALA A 219 3.34 1.77 -0.42
N GLU A 220 4.48 2.44 -0.23
CA GLU A 220 5.00 3.43 -1.18
C GLU A 220 5.33 2.80 -2.55
N GLN A 221 6.04 1.68 -2.55
CA GLN A 221 6.41 0.95 -3.78
C GLN A 221 5.20 0.36 -4.50
N LEU A 222 4.22 -0.15 -3.76
CA LEU A 222 2.95 -0.64 -4.31
C LEU A 222 2.16 0.52 -4.94
N MET A 223 2.06 1.67 -4.27
CA MET A 223 1.40 2.86 -4.83
C MET A 223 2.06 3.33 -6.13
N GLU A 224 3.39 3.44 -6.16
CA GLU A 224 4.12 3.88 -7.35
C GLU A 224 3.88 2.93 -8.53
N LYS A 225 3.99 1.62 -8.29
CA LYS A 225 3.80 0.62 -9.35
C LYS A 225 2.36 0.59 -9.87
N VAL A 226 1.37 0.68 -8.98
CA VAL A 226 -0.04 0.70 -9.37
C VAL A 226 -0.37 1.99 -10.12
N ALA A 227 0.12 3.14 -9.66
CA ALA A 227 -0.05 4.41 -10.36
C ALA A 227 0.56 4.38 -11.77
N LEU A 228 1.75 3.76 -11.94
CA LEU A 228 2.37 3.58 -13.25
C LEU A 228 1.51 2.72 -14.19
N ARG A 229 0.90 1.65 -13.68
CA ARG A 229 -0.02 0.82 -14.46
C ARG A 229 -1.31 1.55 -14.79
N ALA A 230 -1.85 2.32 -13.84
CA ALA A 230 -3.08 3.09 -13.99
C ALA A 230 -2.99 4.14 -15.11
N GLN A 231 -1.81 4.67 -15.41
CA GLN A 231 -1.62 5.64 -16.52
C GLN A 231 -2.07 5.10 -17.89
N ASN A 232 -1.99 3.78 -18.09
CA ASN A 232 -2.32 3.13 -19.37
C ASN A 232 -3.61 2.30 -19.30
N ALA A 233 -4.26 2.21 -18.14
CA ALA A 233 -5.43 1.37 -17.96
C ALA A 233 -6.73 2.09 -18.35
N PRO A 234 -7.64 1.44 -19.10
CA PRO A 234 -8.96 2.00 -19.41
C PRO A 234 -9.89 1.93 -18.19
N GLN A 235 -11.08 2.55 -18.31
CA GLN A 235 -12.18 2.44 -17.34
C GLN A 235 -11.94 3.00 -15.93
N LEU A 236 -10.92 3.85 -15.73
CA LEU A 236 -10.61 4.44 -14.41
C LEU A 236 -11.36 5.74 -14.09
N ALA A 237 -12.12 6.29 -15.04
CA ALA A 237 -12.73 7.61 -14.92
C ALA A 237 -13.66 7.75 -13.70
N ALA A 238 -14.42 6.68 -13.37
CA ALA A 238 -15.31 6.66 -12.21
C ALA A 238 -14.56 6.79 -10.88
N PHE A 239 -13.32 6.28 -10.80
CA PHE A 239 -12.50 6.42 -9.60
C PHE A 239 -11.76 7.75 -9.54
N THR A 240 -11.16 8.19 -10.66
CA THR A 240 -10.40 9.46 -10.68
C THR A 240 -11.28 10.70 -10.57
N GLY A 241 -12.55 10.60 -10.95
CA GLY A 241 -13.53 11.67 -10.85
C GLY A 241 -14.24 11.77 -9.49
N ALA A 242 -13.99 10.83 -8.58
CA ALA A 242 -14.61 10.80 -7.25
C ALA A 242 -13.55 11.09 -6.17
N ASN A 243 -13.96 11.82 -5.13
CA ASN A 243 -13.17 11.97 -3.90
C ASN A 243 -13.90 11.29 -2.76
N TYR A 244 -13.32 10.23 -2.20
CA TYR A 244 -13.90 9.52 -1.06
C TYR A 244 -13.32 10.05 0.24
N ARG A 245 -14.17 10.18 1.25
CA ARG A 245 -13.80 10.72 2.55
C ARG A 245 -14.21 9.74 3.65
N VAL A 246 -13.23 9.26 4.40
CA VAL A 246 -13.45 8.46 5.62
C VAL A 246 -13.39 9.39 6.82
N GLU A 247 -14.55 9.72 7.40
CA GLU A 247 -14.62 10.70 8.48
C GLU A 247 -13.85 10.25 9.74
N ALA A 248 -13.93 8.97 10.10
CA ALA A 248 -13.34 8.44 11.32
C ALA A 248 -11.80 8.55 11.36
N ASP A 249 -11.14 8.48 10.20
CA ASP A 249 -9.66 8.52 10.10
C ASP A 249 -9.13 9.87 9.61
N ASP A 250 -10.00 10.82 9.28
CA ASP A 250 -9.61 12.03 8.54
C ASP A 250 -8.89 11.69 7.21
N LEU A 251 -9.21 10.56 6.58
CA LEU A 251 -8.59 10.12 5.33
C LEU A 251 -9.42 10.57 4.12
N THR A 252 -8.75 11.20 3.15
CA THR A 252 -9.35 11.55 1.85
C THR A 252 -8.63 10.82 0.72
N ILE A 253 -9.38 10.10 -0.11
CA ILE A 253 -8.91 9.35 -1.26
C ILE A 253 -9.33 10.10 -2.53
N SER A 254 -8.35 10.58 -3.30
CA SER A 254 -8.57 11.36 -4.52
C SER A 254 -7.83 10.72 -5.69
N GLY A 255 -8.45 9.71 -6.31
CA GLY A 255 -7.85 8.93 -7.39
C GLY A 255 -6.50 8.30 -7.01
N PHE A 256 -5.55 8.31 -7.95
CA PHE A 256 -4.17 7.81 -7.76
C PHE A 256 -3.21 8.85 -7.17
N THR A 257 -3.71 9.70 -6.25
CA THR A 257 -2.90 10.69 -5.54
C THR A 257 -2.64 10.24 -4.11
N PRO A 258 -1.39 10.22 -3.61
CA PRO A 258 -1.11 9.81 -2.23
C PRO A 258 -1.75 10.76 -1.21
N ALA A 259 -2.46 10.21 -0.24
CA ALA A 259 -2.99 10.98 0.88
C ALA A 259 -1.84 11.33 1.82
N ARG A 260 -1.84 12.57 2.34
CA ARG A 260 -0.82 13.03 3.29
C ARG A 260 -1.45 13.24 4.64
N SER A 261 -0.99 12.49 5.64
CA SER A 261 -1.29 12.80 7.04
C SER A 261 -0.69 14.17 7.39
N ALA A 262 -1.37 14.92 8.26
CA ALA A 262 -1.11 16.34 8.54
C ALA A 262 0.31 16.70 9.05
N LYS A 263 1.22 15.73 9.22
CA LYS A 263 2.64 15.97 9.55
C LYS A 263 3.43 16.68 8.44
N GLY A 264 2.92 16.74 7.21
CA GLY A 264 3.51 17.57 6.16
C GLY A 264 2.99 19.00 6.23
N THR A 265 3.62 19.89 6.99
CA THR A 265 3.38 21.33 6.79
C THR A 265 3.69 21.63 5.33
N LYS A 266 2.67 22.02 4.56
CA LYS A 266 2.85 22.51 3.19
C LYS A 266 3.86 23.64 3.30
N LEU A 267 5.08 23.42 2.77
CA LEU A 267 6.16 24.40 2.81
C LEU A 267 5.76 25.58 1.93
N THR A 268 4.95 26.49 2.47
CA THR A 268 4.55 27.71 1.78
C THR A 268 5.72 28.66 1.88
N MET A 269 6.64 28.57 0.91
CA MET A 269 7.66 29.60 0.74
C MET A 269 6.97 30.88 0.26
N SER A 270 6.65 31.78 1.20
CA SER A 270 6.19 33.12 0.86
C SER A 270 7.39 33.98 0.46
N PHE A 271 7.59 34.18 -0.84
CA PHE A 271 8.57 35.13 -1.35
C PHE A 271 8.08 36.56 -1.11
N LYS A 272 8.71 37.27 -0.17
CA LYS A 272 8.44 38.69 0.07
C LYS A 272 9.43 39.55 -0.69
N LYS A 273 8.95 40.58 -1.38
CA LYS A 273 9.80 41.60 -2.01
C LYS A 273 10.41 42.53 -0.93
N PRO A 274 11.56 43.18 -1.17
CA PRO A 274 12.21 44.04 -0.17
C PRO A 274 11.34 45.21 0.35
N ASN A 275 10.37 45.66 -0.45
CA ASN A 275 9.40 46.67 -0.05
C ASN A 275 8.35 46.14 0.94
N GLU A 276 8.03 44.84 0.91
CA GLU A 276 7.06 44.13 1.77
C GLU A 276 7.66 43.74 3.13
N VAL A 277 8.98 43.85 3.30
CA VAL A 277 9.65 43.69 4.59
C VAL A 277 9.48 44.98 5.40
N VAL A 278 8.96 44.90 6.62
CA VAL A 278 8.84 46.06 7.52
C VAL A 278 10.21 46.34 8.15
N GLY A 279 10.79 47.51 7.88
CA GLY A 279 12.11 47.92 8.40
C GLY A 279 12.62 49.22 7.77
N ASN A 280 13.61 49.87 8.40
CA ASN A 280 14.27 51.07 7.83
C ASN A 280 15.12 50.70 6.61
N HIS A 281 15.41 51.66 5.72
CA HIS A 281 16.19 51.48 4.50
C HIS A 281 17.58 50.82 4.75
N ILE A 282 18.23 51.14 5.88
CA ILE A 282 19.51 50.54 6.29
C ILE A 282 19.34 49.05 6.59
N ALA A 283 18.32 48.68 7.35
CA ALA A 283 18.03 47.29 7.70
C ALA A 283 17.67 46.47 6.44
N LYS A 284 16.86 47.04 5.55
CA LYS A 284 16.51 46.42 4.26
C LYS A 284 17.76 46.15 3.39
N TYR A 285 18.69 47.10 3.36
CA TYR A 285 19.94 46.96 2.63
C TYR A 285 20.85 45.88 3.24
N GLN A 286 20.97 45.83 4.57
CA GLN A 286 21.74 44.80 5.28
C GLN A 286 21.14 43.40 5.08
N SER A 287 19.82 43.25 5.15
CA SER A 287 19.14 41.98 4.87
C SER A 287 19.41 41.49 3.44
N MET A 288 19.38 42.40 2.45
CA MET A 288 19.73 42.05 1.06
C MET A 288 21.20 41.63 0.91
N LYS A 289 22.13 42.29 1.62
CA LYS A 289 23.55 41.91 1.60
C LYS A 289 23.76 40.53 2.23
N LEU A 290 23.13 40.27 3.37
CA LEU A 290 23.18 38.96 4.05
C LEU A 290 22.56 37.86 3.20
N ALA A 291 21.42 38.11 2.55
CA ALA A 291 20.81 37.14 1.64
C ALA A 291 21.73 36.79 0.46
N LYS A 292 22.40 37.79 -0.13
CA LYS A 292 23.40 37.56 -1.20
C LYS A 292 24.62 36.80 -0.69
N MET A 293 25.10 37.12 0.51
CA MET A 293 26.20 36.42 1.16
C MET A 293 25.83 34.95 1.43
N LEU A 294 24.63 34.67 1.92
CA LEU A 294 24.14 33.30 2.15
C LEU A 294 23.99 32.53 0.83
N MET A 295 23.48 33.17 -0.21
CA MET A 295 23.29 32.57 -1.53
C MET A 295 24.62 32.18 -2.19
N ALA A 296 25.66 33.01 -2.01
CA ALA A 296 26.98 32.80 -2.61
C ALA A 296 27.96 32.04 -1.69
N TYR A 297 27.50 31.54 -0.54
CA TYR A 297 28.35 30.83 0.40
C TYR A 297 28.66 29.42 -0.11
N ASP A 298 29.94 29.12 -0.28
CA ASP A 298 30.41 27.78 -0.61
C ASP A 298 30.57 26.98 0.69
N PHE A 299 29.70 26.00 0.92
CA PHE A 299 29.70 25.18 2.13
C PHE A 299 30.90 24.22 2.22
N GLU A 300 31.48 23.80 1.09
CA GLU A 300 32.64 22.91 1.07
C GLU A 300 33.91 23.67 1.43
N ARG A 301 34.09 24.87 0.83
CA ARG A 301 35.27 25.71 1.07
C ARG A 301 35.12 26.66 2.25
N LYS A 302 33.91 26.75 2.83
CA LYS A 302 33.53 27.64 3.93
C LYS A 302 33.87 29.11 3.66
N LEU A 303 33.83 29.53 2.40
CA LEU A 303 34.25 30.87 1.95
C LEU A 303 33.12 31.59 1.24
N ASN A 304 33.12 32.92 1.37
CA ASN A 304 32.20 33.81 0.68
C ASN A 304 33.00 34.68 -0.31
N PRO A 305 32.52 34.87 -1.56
CA PRO A 305 33.15 35.78 -2.52
C PRO A 305 32.94 37.29 -2.22
N PHE A 306 32.21 37.65 -1.16
CA PHE A 306 31.93 39.03 -0.72
C PHE A 306 32.62 39.43 0.58
#